data_AF-A0AAN6YHU9-F1
#
_entry.id   AF-A0AAN6YHU9-F1
#
_cell.length_a   1.000
_cell.length_b   1.000
_cell.length_c   1.000
_cell.angle_alpha   90.00
_cell.angle_beta   90.00
_cell.angle_gamma   90.00
#
_symmetry.space_group_name_H-M   'P 1'
#
loop_
_entity.id
_entity.type
_entity.pdbx_description
1 polymer ?
#
loop_
_entity_poly.entity_id
_entity_poly.type
_entity_poly.pdbx_seq_one_letter_code
_entity_poly.pdbx_strand_id
1 'polypeptide(L)'
;MASPTSLCFTQASQKFRNKEISEEEYYHNILAHCTGYLHDEDDDGDPSLSHVSSLQSDDAFAYSVQCFMKRKDFIQDIAPLENAFRALDKQDLATIQRAVALLEDNQQQHAKKFLLKILALRALQLGKAEVLKHCLDIGGFPYEAYFEDEADKVHGDEDPETFKVLEESHFRKIYPRKVKVGNEDDDYDMDESDLTAEERDSKERLRAAMTFDKGGEFPVDW
;
A
#
# COMPACT_ATOMS: atom_id res chain seq x y z
N MET A 1 -24.76 8.94 -21.21
CA MET A 1 -24.23 9.99 -20.33
C MET A 1 -22.73 9.81 -20.36
N ALA A 2 -21.95 10.84 -20.68
CA ALA A 2 -20.50 10.73 -20.72
C ALA A 2 -20.03 10.42 -19.30
N SER A 3 -19.38 9.27 -19.10
CA SER A 3 -18.63 9.04 -17.87
C SER A 3 -17.64 10.19 -17.72
N PRO A 4 -17.53 10.85 -16.57
CA PRO A 4 -16.43 11.78 -16.36
C PRO A 4 -15.16 10.99 -16.66
N THR A 5 -14.41 11.42 -17.67
CA THR A 5 -13.11 10.85 -18.00
C THR A 5 -12.29 10.91 -16.72
N SER A 6 -11.99 9.74 -16.15
CA SER A 6 -11.05 9.62 -15.04
C SER A 6 -9.76 10.36 -15.42
N LEU A 7 -9.04 10.88 -14.43
CA LEU A 7 -7.70 11.40 -14.61
C LEU A 7 -6.71 10.24 -14.52
N CYS A 8 -5.53 10.38 -15.15
CA CYS A 8 -4.41 9.47 -14.95
C CYS A 8 -3.87 9.59 -13.51
N PHE A 9 -3.08 8.61 -13.04
CA PHE A 9 -2.60 8.58 -11.64
C PHE A 9 -1.89 9.88 -11.23
N THR A 10 -0.97 10.35 -12.07
CA THR A 10 -0.16 11.55 -11.80
C THR A 10 -1.03 12.81 -11.77
N GLN A 11 -1.98 12.95 -12.69
CA GLN A 11 -2.89 14.09 -12.73
C GLN A 11 -3.81 14.11 -11.51
N ALA A 12 -4.39 12.98 -11.13
CA ALA A 12 -5.23 12.85 -9.93
C ALA A 12 -4.44 13.25 -8.68
N SER A 13 -3.23 12.72 -8.51
CA SER A 13 -2.35 13.03 -7.37
C SER A 13 -2.00 14.52 -7.30
N GLN A 14 -1.60 15.13 -8.43
CA GLN A 14 -1.26 16.55 -8.48
C GLN A 14 -2.45 17.44 -8.16
N LYS A 15 -3.62 17.18 -8.77
CA LYS A 15 -4.83 17.97 -8.52
C LYS A 15 -5.32 17.84 -7.09
N PHE A 16 -5.21 16.64 -6.50
CA PHE A 16 -5.57 16.44 -5.11
C PHE A 16 -4.64 17.22 -4.16
N ARG A 17 -3.32 17.17 -4.38
CA ARG A 17 -2.33 17.96 -3.63
C ARG A 17 -2.57 19.46 -3.74
N ASN A 18 -2.94 19.94 -4.92
CA ASN A 18 -3.30 21.34 -5.16
C ASN A 18 -4.69 21.73 -4.64
N LYS A 19 -5.45 20.78 -4.05
CA LYS A 19 -6.83 20.96 -3.56
C LYS A 19 -7.80 21.39 -4.67
N GLU A 20 -7.53 21.00 -5.90
CA GLU A 20 -8.39 21.26 -7.07
C GLU A 20 -9.53 20.24 -7.20
N ILE A 21 -9.35 19.04 -6.61
CA ILE A 21 -10.37 18.00 -6.50
C ILE A 21 -10.53 17.59 -5.02
N SER A 22 -11.74 17.16 -4.68
CA SER A 22 -12.05 16.59 -3.37
C SER A 22 -11.39 15.23 -3.16
N GLU A 23 -11.35 14.76 -1.92
CA GLU A 23 -10.84 13.43 -1.60
C GLU A 23 -11.69 12.32 -2.24
N GLU A 24 -13.02 12.51 -2.28
CA GLU A 24 -13.92 11.57 -2.95
C GLU A 24 -13.63 11.49 -4.46
N GLU A 25 -13.45 12.64 -5.12
CA GLU A 25 -13.06 12.68 -6.52
C GLU A 25 -11.69 12.03 -6.73
N TYR A 26 -10.74 12.28 -5.83
CA TYR A 26 -9.42 11.65 -5.89
C TYR A 26 -9.54 10.11 -5.83
N TYR A 27 -10.25 9.55 -4.85
CA TYR A 27 -10.45 8.10 -4.78
C TYR A 27 -11.16 7.55 -6.00
N HIS A 28 -12.18 8.23 -6.52
CA HIS A 28 -12.85 7.83 -7.75
C HIS A 28 -11.87 7.74 -8.92
N ASN A 29 -11.05 8.78 -9.15
CA ASN A 29 -10.09 8.81 -10.24
C ASN A 29 -9.01 7.72 -10.09
N ILE A 30 -8.49 7.50 -8.88
CA ILE A 30 -7.46 6.48 -8.66
C ILE A 30 -8.03 5.07 -8.82
N LEU A 31 -9.16 4.78 -8.17
CA LEU A 31 -9.78 3.45 -8.16
C LEU A 31 -10.46 3.09 -9.49
N ALA A 32 -10.83 4.06 -10.32
CA ALA A 32 -11.34 3.81 -11.67
C ALA A 32 -10.37 2.99 -12.52
N HIS A 33 -9.06 3.12 -12.30
CA HIS A 33 -8.08 2.31 -13.02
C HIS A 33 -8.28 0.81 -12.75
N CYS A 34 -8.74 0.41 -11.55
CA CYS A 34 -8.99 -0.98 -11.18
C CYS A 34 -9.89 -1.73 -12.16
N THR A 35 -10.72 -1.05 -12.97
CA THR A 35 -11.57 -1.68 -13.99
C THR A 35 -10.84 -2.05 -15.28
N GLY A 36 -9.52 -1.83 -15.39
CA GLY A 36 -8.77 -2.02 -16.63
C GLY A 36 -8.72 -0.79 -17.53
N TYR A 37 -9.23 0.35 -17.07
CA TYR A 37 -9.12 1.61 -17.79
C TYR A 37 -7.74 2.23 -17.52
N LEU A 38 -6.98 2.48 -18.56
CA LEU A 38 -5.64 3.07 -18.51
C LEU A 38 -5.59 4.24 -19.49
N HIS A 39 -4.95 5.33 -19.09
CA HIS A 39 -4.59 6.43 -19.97
C HIS A 39 -3.27 6.13 -20.68
N ASP A 40 -3.05 6.79 -21.81
CA ASP A 40 -1.76 6.71 -22.52
C ASP A 40 -0.61 7.16 -21.61
N GLU A 41 -0.87 8.10 -20.69
CA GLU A 41 0.08 8.57 -19.68
C GLU A 41 0.22 7.66 -18.45
N ASP A 42 -0.59 6.60 -18.32
CA ASP A 42 -0.44 5.58 -17.26
C ASP A 42 0.45 4.41 -17.71
N ASP A 43 0.59 4.20 -19.03
CA ASP A 43 1.37 3.13 -19.66
C ASP A 43 2.81 3.56 -19.95
N ASP A 44 3.55 3.89 -18.90
CA ASP A 44 5.00 4.02 -19.00
C ASP A 44 5.60 2.60 -18.97
N GLY A 45 5.59 1.92 -20.12
CA GLY A 45 6.22 0.62 -20.34
C GLY A 45 7.75 0.58 -20.11
N ASP A 46 8.30 1.63 -19.51
CA ASP A 46 9.69 1.80 -19.13
C ASP A 46 9.79 2.21 -17.64
N PRO A 47 10.16 1.29 -16.73
CA PRO A 47 10.40 1.57 -15.31
C PRO A 47 11.47 2.63 -15.05
N SER A 48 12.27 3.00 -16.07
CA SER A 48 13.30 4.04 -15.98
C SER A 48 12.76 5.45 -16.20
N LEU A 49 11.50 5.60 -16.63
CA LEU A 49 10.85 6.91 -16.72
C LEU A 49 10.47 7.42 -15.32
N SER A 50 10.95 8.63 -15.01
CA SER A 50 10.92 9.26 -13.68
C SER A 50 9.53 9.41 -13.04
N HIS A 51 8.46 9.24 -13.81
CA HIS A 51 7.08 9.44 -13.35
C HIS A 51 6.59 8.32 -12.42
N VAL A 52 6.91 7.05 -12.69
CA VAL A 52 6.56 5.92 -11.81
C VAL A 52 7.30 6.02 -10.47
N SER A 53 8.58 6.40 -10.51
CA SER A 53 9.38 6.62 -9.30
C SER A 53 8.88 7.80 -8.47
N SER A 54 8.29 8.82 -9.11
CA SER A 54 7.74 9.98 -8.39
C SER A 54 6.45 9.66 -7.64
N LEU A 55 5.59 8.78 -8.17
CA LEU A 55 4.36 8.40 -7.47
C LEU A 55 4.65 7.60 -6.20
N GLN A 56 5.67 6.73 -6.20
CA GLN A 56 6.04 6.00 -4.98
C GLN A 56 6.42 6.93 -3.83
N SER A 57 7.16 8.01 -4.11
CA SER A 57 7.58 8.99 -3.10
C SER A 57 6.48 9.99 -2.75
N ASP A 58 5.70 10.42 -3.73
CA ASP A 58 4.75 11.52 -3.60
C ASP A 58 3.36 11.05 -3.13
N ASP A 59 2.99 9.81 -3.51
CA ASP A 59 1.65 9.28 -3.39
C ASP A 59 1.66 7.73 -3.39
N ALA A 60 2.13 7.16 -2.26
CA ALA A 60 2.22 5.72 -2.09
C ALA A 60 0.87 4.99 -2.28
N PHE A 61 -0.26 5.68 -2.06
CA PHE A 61 -1.59 5.12 -2.32
C PHE A 61 -1.83 4.93 -3.82
N ALA A 62 -1.68 5.99 -4.61
CA ALA A 62 -1.82 5.92 -6.07
C ALA A 62 -0.85 4.90 -6.67
N TYR A 63 0.40 4.88 -6.19
CA TYR A 63 1.40 3.91 -6.60
C TYR A 63 0.97 2.46 -6.31
N SER A 64 0.43 2.18 -5.12
CA SER A 64 -0.06 0.84 -4.76
C SER A 64 -1.17 0.34 -5.70
N VAL A 65 -2.07 1.25 -6.12
CA VAL A 65 -3.13 0.95 -7.09
C VAL A 65 -2.54 0.70 -8.47
N GLN A 66 -1.57 1.50 -8.92
CA GLN A 66 -0.86 1.29 -10.18
C GLN A 66 -0.14 -0.07 -10.21
N CYS A 67 0.53 -0.47 -9.12
CA CYS A 67 1.17 -1.78 -8.99
C CYS A 67 0.16 -2.94 -9.08
N PHE A 68 -1.02 -2.79 -8.48
CA PHE A 68 -2.09 -3.78 -8.63
C PHE A 68 -2.56 -3.89 -10.08
N MET A 69 -2.69 -2.75 -10.77
CA MET A 69 -3.10 -2.71 -12.17
C MET A 69 -2.17 -3.43 -13.13
N LYS A 70 -0.86 -3.40 -12.86
CA LYS A 70 0.14 -4.14 -13.65
C LYS A 70 -0.05 -5.65 -13.63
N ARG A 71 -0.75 -6.19 -12.60
CA ARG A 71 -1.09 -7.62 -12.50
C ARG A 71 -2.23 -8.04 -13.42
N LYS A 72 -2.97 -7.07 -14.01
CA LYS A 72 -4.13 -7.29 -14.88
C LYS A 72 -5.29 -8.04 -14.22
N ASP A 73 -5.34 -8.04 -12.89
CA ASP A 73 -6.44 -8.56 -12.07
C ASP A 73 -7.55 -7.51 -11.95
N PHE A 74 -8.22 -7.22 -13.06
CA PHE A 74 -9.21 -6.14 -13.12
C PHE A 74 -10.47 -6.45 -12.31
N ILE A 75 -10.96 -5.43 -11.60
CA ILE A 75 -12.16 -5.46 -10.78
C ILE A 75 -13.32 -4.95 -11.61
N GLN A 76 -14.33 -5.80 -11.83
CA GLN A 76 -15.49 -5.44 -12.67
C GLN A 76 -16.38 -4.36 -12.04
N ASP A 77 -16.55 -4.40 -10.72
CA ASP A 77 -17.35 -3.45 -9.96
C ASP A 77 -16.49 -2.84 -8.85
N ILE A 78 -16.13 -1.57 -9.03
CA ILE A 78 -15.36 -0.80 -8.05
C ILE A 78 -16.21 -0.18 -6.95
N ALA A 79 -17.55 -0.26 -7.03
CA ALA A 79 -18.43 0.33 -6.02
C ALA A 79 -18.13 -0.13 -4.58
N PRO A 80 -17.78 -1.42 -4.32
CA PRO A 80 -17.37 -1.83 -2.97
C PRO A 80 -16.12 -1.09 -2.50
N LEU A 81 -15.14 -0.86 -3.38
CA LEU A 81 -13.91 -0.14 -3.06
C LEU A 81 -14.24 1.33 -2.76
N GLU A 82 -14.95 2.01 -3.66
CA GLU A 82 -15.33 3.42 -3.46
C GLU A 82 -16.14 3.62 -2.18
N ASN A 83 -17.08 2.73 -1.88
CA ASN A 83 -17.89 2.80 -0.66
C ASN A 83 -17.04 2.63 0.60
N ALA A 84 -16.04 1.75 0.58
CA ALA A 84 -15.11 1.60 1.70
C ALA A 84 -14.28 2.87 1.91
N PHE A 85 -13.79 3.51 0.84
CA PHE A 85 -13.02 4.74 0.92
C PHE A 85 -13.86 5.96 1.31
N ARG A 86 -15.11 6.07 0.86
CA ARG A 86 -16.06 7.08 1.37
C ARG A 86 -16.34 6.92 2.86
N ALA A 87 -16.33 5.68 3.37
CA ALA A 87 -16.55 5.37 4.77
C ALA A 87 -15.31 5.62 5.65
N LEU A 88 -14.12 5.70 5.05
CA LEU A 88 -12.85 5.84 5.76
C LEU A 88 -12.78 7.12 6.60
N ASP A 89 -13.17 8.26 6.04
CA ASP A 89 -13.06 9.53 6.76
C ASP A 89 -13.89 9.55 8.04
N LYS A 90 -15.10 8.98 7.97
CA LYS A 90 -16.05 8.85 9.09
C LYS A 90 -15.74 7.66 10.00
N GLN A 91 -14.71 6.86 9.70
CA GLN A 91 -14.41 5.59 10.37
C GLN A 91 -15.64 4.68 10.49
N ASP A 92 -16.50 4.66 9.46
CA ASP A 92 -17.70 3.82 9.44
C ASP A 92 -17.31 2.37 9.14
N LEU A 93 -16.87 1.66 10.18
CA LEU A 93 -16.47 0.26 10.13
C LEU A 93 -17.59 -0.65 9.61
N ALA A 94 -18.86 -0.33 9.88
CA ALA A 94 -19.96 -1.15 9.41
C ALA A 94 -20.10 -1.09 7.88
N THR A 95 -19.82 0.06 7.26
CA THR A 95 -19.78 0.18 5.79
C THR A 95 -18.56 -0.50 5.19
N ILE A 96 -17.38 -0.34 5.82
CA ILE A 96 -16.15 -1.00 5.38
C ILE A 96 -16.30 -2.54 5.44
N GLN A 97 -16.82 -3.07 6.54
CA GLN A 97 -17.06 -4.50 6.71
C GLN A 97 -18.04 -5.04 5.67
N ARG A 98 -19.10 -4.30 5.35
CA ARG A 98 -20.05 -4.67 4.29
C ARG A 98 -19.38 -4.71 2.91
N ALA A 99 -18.51 -3.76 2.60
CA ALA A 99 -17.75 -3.78 1.35
C ALA A 99 -16.82 -5.00 1.26
N VAL A 100 -16.11 -5.32 2.34
CA VAL A 100 -15.24 -6.51 2.43
C VAL A 100 -16.05 -7.80 2.28
N ALA A 101 -17.19 -7.91 2.97
CA ALA A 101 -18.07 -9.07 2.88
C ALA A 101 -18.65 -9.26 1.47
N LEU A 102 -19.03 -8.17 0.80
CA LEU A 102 -19.55 -8.22 -0.57
C LEU A 102 -18.51 -8.77 -1.56
N LEU A 103 -17.23 -8.39 -1.42
CA LEU A 103 -16.16 -8.94 -2.25
C LEU A 103 -15.91 -10.42 -1.96
N GLU A 104 -16.04 -10.83 -0.70
CA GLU A 104 -15.94 -12.23 -0.29
C GLU A 104 -17.07 -13.10 -0.85
N ASP A 105 -18.31 -12.64 -0.71
CA ASP A 105 -19.52 -13.33 -1.20
C ASP A 105 -19.49 -13.49 -2.73
N ASN A 106 -18.95 -12.49 -3.43
CA ASN A 106 -18.75 -12.52 -4.88
C ASN A 106 -17.49 -13.30 -5.33
N GLN A 107 -16.83 -14.01 -4.41
CA GLN A 107 -15.61 -14.79 -4.65
C GLN A 107 -14.43 -13.97 -5.24
N GLN A 108 -14.40 -12.66 -5.02
CA GLN A 108 -13.36 -11.75 -5.49
C GLN A 108 -12.22 -11.65 -4.45
N GLN A 109 -11.58 -12.78 -4.15
CA GLN A 109 -10.56 -12.85 -3.10
C GLN A 109 -9.35 -11.93 -3.36
N HIS A 110 -8.94 -11.78 -4.64
CA HIS A 110 -7.88 -10.85 -5.02
C HIS A 110 -8.29 -9.39 -4.73
N ALA A 111 -9.52 -8.99 -5.09
CA ALA A 111 -10.04 -7.65 -4.84
C ALA A 111 -10.21 -7.37 -3.34
N LYS A 112 -10.64 -8.37 -2.55
CA LYS A 112 -10.71 -8.28 -1.08
C LYS A 112 -9.34 -8.02 -0.47
N LYS A 113 -8.34 -8.84 -0.81
CA LYS A 113 -6.95 -8.67 -0.32
C LYS A 113 -6.39 -7.32 -0.73
N PHE A 114 -6.63 -6.91 -1.97
CA PHE A 114 -6.23 -5.61 -2.48
C PHE A 114 -6.88 -4.46 -1.70
N LEU A 115 -8.21 -4.47 -1.53
CA LEU A 115 -8.94 -3.46 -0.76
C LEU A 115 -8.37 -3.33 0.64
N LEU A 116 -8.20 -4.44 1.37
CA LEU A 116 -7.64 -4.43 2.73
C LEU A 116 -6.23 -3.83 2.76
N LYS A 117 -5.38 -4.16 1.78
CA LYS A 117 -4.03 -3.62 1.65
C LYS A 117 -4.04 -2.09 1.47
N ILE A 118 -4.77 -1.59 0.48
CA ILE A 118 -4.78 -0.15 0.16
C ILE A 118 -5.54 0.65 1.22
N LEU A 119 -6.55 0.06 1.86
CA LEU A 119 -7.28 0.68 2.96
C LEU A 119 -6.42 0.75 4.23
N ALA A 120 -5.62 -0.28 4.53
CA ALA A 120 -4.65 -0.23 5.62
C ALA A 120 -3.62 0.87 5.42
N LEU A 121 -3.02 0.96 4.22
CA LEU A 121 -2.07 2.02 3.90
C LEU A 121 -2.69 3.41 4.06
N ARG A 122 -3.89 3.62 3.52
CA ARG A 122 -4.53 4.92 3.59
C ARG A 122 -4.98 5.26 5.02
N ALA A 123 -5.50 4.29 5.77
CA ALA A 123 -5.85 4.48 7.17
C ALA A 123 -4.62 4.85 8.02
N LEU A 124 -3.47 4.25 7.73
CA LEU A 124 -2.19 4.59 8.36
C LEU A 124 -1.78 6.05 8.06
N GLN A 125 -1.81 6.46 6.78
CA GLN A 125 -1.48 7.83 6.37
C GLN A 125 -2.41 8.89 6.97
N LEU A 126 -3.66 8.54 7.22
CA LEU A 126 -4.68 9.44 7.76
C LEU A 126 -4.86 9.36 9.29
N GLY A 127 -4.07 8.54 9.99
CA GLY A 127 -4.20 8.34 11.45
C GLY A 127 -5.55 7.73 11.87
N LYS A 128 -6.17 6.90 11.01
CA LYS A 128 -7.48 6.27 11.27
C LYS A 128 -7.26 4.92 11.96
N ALA A 129 -6.84 4.96 13.23
CA ALA A 129 -6.39 3.81 14.00
C ALA A 129 -7.38 2.63 14.03
N GLU A 130 -8.69 2.89 14.16
CA GLU A 130 -9.70 1.82 14.22
C GLU A 130 -9.80 1.05 12.89
N VAL A 131 -9.78 1.78 11.76
CA VAL A 131 -9.81 1.18 10.43
C VAL A 131 -8.52 0.43 10.14
N LEU A 132 -7.38 1.01 10.51
CA LEU A 132 -6.08 0.34 10.39
C LEU A 132 -6.08 -0.98 11.17
N LYS A 133 -6.50 -0.94 12.44
CA LYS A 133 -6.60 -2.14 13.29
C LYS A 133 -7.47 -3.20 12.64
N HIS A 134 -8.65 -2.81 12.14
CA HIS A 134 -9.55 -3.74 11.47
C HIS A 134 -8.90 -4.43 10.26
N CYS A 135 -8.19 -3.68 9.42
CA CYS A 135 -7.51 -4.25 8.25
C CYS A 135 -6.38 -5.19 8.67
N LEU A 136 -5.57 -4.82 9.67
CA LEU A 136 -4.47 -5.64 10.17
C LEU A 136 -4.95 -6.92 10.89
N ASP A 137 -6.06 -6.85 11.61
CA ASP A 137 -6.66 -8.00 12.31
C ASP A 137 -7.19 -9.05 11.30
N ILE A 138 -7.76 -8.61 10.18
CA ILE A 138 -8.16 -9.51 9.09
C ILE A 138 -6.92 -10.08 8.38
N GLY A 139 -5.96 -9.20 8.06
CA GLY A 139 -4.73 -9.56 7.36
C GLY A 139 -4.97 -10.20 5.99
N GLY A 140 -4.08 -11.11 5.60
CA GLY A 140 -4.18 -11.86 4.33
C GLY A 140 -3.65 -11.10 3.10
N PHE A 141 -2.96 -9.98 3.31
CA PHE A 141 -2.25 -9.23 2.28
C PHE A 141 -0.78 -9.01 2.67
N PRO A 142 0.13 -8.92 1.69
CA PRO A 142 1.53 -8.63 1.96
C PRO A 142 1.73 -7.16 2.38
N TYR A 143 2.71 -6.93 3.24
CA TYR A 143 3.18 -5.59 3.57
C TYR A 143 4.27 -5.18 2.59
N GLU A 144 4.08 -4.06 1.91
CA GLU A 144 5.06 -3.52 0.95
C GLU A 144 6.02 -2.55 1.66
N ALA A 145 7.21 -2.32 1.09
CA ALA A 145 8.25 -1.51 1.75
C ALA A 145 7.78 -0.10 2.12
N TYR A 146 6.98 0.54 1.28
CA TYR A 146 6.42 1.86 1.59
C TYR A 146 5.40 1.83 2.74
N PHE A 147 4.74 0.70 3.02
CA PHE A 147 3.89 0.55 4.20
C PHE A 147 4.75 0.53 5.47
N GLU A 148 5.90 -0.16 5.42
CA GLU A 148 6.89 -0.14 6.51
C GLU A 148 7.42 1.28 6.74
N ASP A 149 7.79 1.99 5.67
CA ASP A 149 8.28 3.36 5.75
C ASP A 149 7.25 4.32 6.36
N GLU A 150 5.97 4.21 5.98
CA GLU A 150 4.88 5.00 6.59
C GLU A 150 4.66 4.60 8.07
N ALA A 151 4.73 3.31 8.39
CA ALA A 151 4.53 2.85 9.77
C ALA A 151 5.65 3.30 10.70
N ASP A 152 6.89 3.40 10.18
CA ASP A 152 8.05 3.88 10.92
C ASP A 152 8.00 5.38 11.23
N LYS A 153 7.28 6.17 10.42
CA LYS A 153 7.03 7.60 10.67
C LYS A 153 6.05 7.85 11.81
N VAL A 154 5.17 6.88 12.14
CA VAL A 154 4.20 7.05 13.23
C VAL A 154 4.92 6.99 14.57
N HIS A 155 4.84 8.06 15.35
CA HIS A 155 5.39 8.17 16.70
C HIS A 155 4.29 8.25 17.76
N GLY A 156 4.53 7.65 18.93
CA GLY A 156 3.51 7.51 19.98
C GLY A 156 3.17 8.80 20.73
N ASP A 157 3.96 9.86 20.56
CA ASP A 157 3.69 11.21 21.06
C ASP A 157 2.81 12.03 20.12
N GLU A 158 2.88 11.77 18.80
CA GLU A 158 2.08 12.46 17.78
C GLU A 158 0.74 11.77 17.51
N ASP A 159 0.74 10.44 17.36
CA ASP A 159 -0.45 9.62 17.15
C ASP A 159 -0.40 8.34 18.02
N PRO A 160 -0.77 8.45 19.31
CA PRO A 160 -0.68 7.34 20.25
C PRO A 160 -1.60 6.16 19.91
N GLU A 161 -2.74 6.42 19.26
CA GLU A 161 -3.72 5.40 18.93
C GLU A 161 -3.24 4.53 17.76
N THR A 162 -2.82 5.16 16.66
CA THR A 162 -2.26 4.45 15.50
C THR A 162 -0.95 3.76 15.88
N PHE A 163 -0.10 4.42 16.67
CA PHE A 163 1.14 3.83 17.18
C PHE A 163 0.86 2.54 17.94
N LYS A 164 -0.08 2.57 18.90
CA LYS A 164 -0.44 1.39 19.68
C LYS A 164 -0.96 0.25 18.79
N VAL A 165 -1.83 0.56 17.83
CA VAL A 165 -2.34 -0.44 16.87
C VAL A 165 -1.20 -1.11 16.11
N LEU A 166 -0.22 -0.33 15.64
CA LEU A 166 0.96 -0.88 14.97
C LEU A 166 1.76 -1.79 15.91
N GLU A 167 2.13 -1.32 17.10
CA GLU A 167 2.96 -2.09 18.05
C GLU A 167 2.30 -3.42 18.48
N GLU A 168 0.97 -3.45 18.61
CA GLU A 168 0.24 -4.66 19.00
C GLU A 168 -0.03 -5.63 17.83
N SER A 169 0.10 -5.15 16.58
CA SER A 169 -0.24 -5.91 15.38
C SER A 169 0.74 -7.05 15.05
N HIS A 170 0.31 -8.00 14.21
CA HIS A 170 1.22 -9.02 13.67
C HIS A 170 2.30 -8.41 12.76
N PHE A 171 1.99 -7.28 12.10
CA PHE A 171 2.94 -6.55 11.26
C PHE A 171 4.23 -6.23 12.02
N ARG A 172 4.16 -5.64 13.24
CA ARG A 172 5.36 -5.31 14.02
C ARG A 172 6.12 -6.51 14.58
N LYS A 173 5.49 -7.69 14.62
CA LYS A 173 6.20 -8.95 14.95
C LYS A 173 7.08 -9.42 13.80
N ILE A 174 6.67 -9.15 12.55
CA ILE A 174 7.42 -9.52 11.34
C ILE A 174 8.41 -8.41 10.97
N TYR A 175 8.01 -7.15 11.13
CA TYR A 175 8.78 -5.94 10.81
C TYR A 175 8.97 -5.08 12.07
N PRO A 176 9.87 -5.48 13.00
CA PRO A 176 10.21 -4.66 14.15
C PRO A 176 10.72 -3.29 13.71
N ARG A 177 10.43 -2.24 14.49
CA ARG A 177 10.98 -0.91 14.22
C ARG A 177 12.49 -0.97 14.14
N LYS A 178 13.05 -0.27 13.16
CA LYS A 178 14.48 -0.01 13.11
C LYS A 178 14.83 0.84 14.31
N VAL A 179 15.43 0.23 15.34
CA VAL A 179 16.02 0.98 16.43
C VAL A 179 17.11 1.82 15.80
N LYS A 180 16.97 3.15 15.82
CA LYS A 180 18.10 4.05 15.57
C LYS A 180 19.07 3.80 16.72
N VAL A 181 19.93 2.80 16.58
CA VAL A 181 21.13 2.69 17.40
C VAL A 181 21.89 3.96 17.07
N GLY A 182 21.89 4.90 18.02
CA GLY A 182 22.60 6.16 17.85
C GLY A 182 24.07 5.86 17.69
N ASN A 183 24.49 5.77 16.44
CA ASN A 183 25.84 5.98 15.93
C ASN A 183 25.62 6.54 14.51
N GLU A 184 25.51 7.86 14.44
CA GLU A 184 26.05 8.58 13.29
C GLU A 184 27.54 8.16 13.21
N ASP A 185 27.99 7.65 12.06
CA ASP A 185 29.39 7.25 11.71
C ASP A 185 29.74 5.75 11.58
N ASP A 186 28.81 4.85 11.27
CA ASP A 186 29.18 3.47 10.91
C ASP A 186 28.54 3.03 9.58
N ASP A 187 29.03 3.60 8.47
CA ASP A 187 29.09 2.91 7.18
C ASP A 187 30.08 1.73 7.32
N TYR A 188 29.70 0.69 8.08
CA TYR A 188 30.36 -0.61 7.94
C TYR A 188 29.76 -1.29 6.72
N ASP A 189 30.43 -1.12 5.58
CA ASP A 189 30.60 -2.21 4.61
C ASP A 189 31.14 -3.43 5.39
N MET A 190 30.23 -4.20 5.98
CA MET A 190 30.56 -5.45 6.63
C MET A 190 30.96 -6.41 5.53
N ASP A 191 32.27 -6.56 5.34
CA ASP A 191 32.88 -7.45 4.36
C ASP A 191 32.25 -8.85 4.52
N GLU A 192 31.52 -9.32 3.50
CA GLU A 192 30.85 -10.63 3.51
C GLU A 192 31.85 -11.80 3.66
N SER A 193 33.16 -11.52 3.64
CA SER A 193 34.23 -12.46 3.90
C SER A 193 34.23 -13.02 5.34
N ASP A 194 33.71 -12.27 6.33
CA ASP A 194 33.73 -12.65 7.75
C ASP A 194 32.52 -13.47 8.22
N LEU A 195 31.49 -13.62 7.39
CA LEU A 195 30.33 -14.45 7.74
C LEU A 195 30.72 -15.93 7.75
N THR A 196 30.32 -16.65 8.80
CA THR A 196 30.43 -18.12 8.81
C THR A 196 29.57 -18.74 7.71
N ALA A 197 29.85 -19.99 7.34
CA ALA A 197 29.08 -20.70 6.32
C ALA A 197 27.59 -20.85 6.71
N GLU A 198 27.30 -21.01 8.00
CA GLU A 198 25.92 -21.08 8.52
C GLU A 198 25.23 -19.71 8.48
N GLU A 199 25.95 -18.62 8.76
CA GLU A 199 25.39 -17.27 8.67
C GLU A 199 25.16 -16.85 7.21
N ARG A 200 26.03 -17.25 6.28
CA ARG A 200 25.80 -17.07 4.84
C ARG A 200 24.58 -17.84 4.35
N ASP A 201 24.47 -19.13 4.68
CA ASP A 201 23.32 -19.95 4.31
C ASP A 201 22.02 -19.43 4.96
N SER A 202 22.07 -18.96 6.21
CA SER A 202 20.91 -18.36 6.87
C SER A 202 20.52 -17.02 6.24
N LYS A 203 21.48 -16.15 5.91
CA LYS A 203 21.25 -14.87 5.20
C LYS A 203 20.77 -15.09 3.76
N GLU A 204 21.28 -16.12 3.08
CA GLU A 204 20.89 -16.49 1.73
C GLU A 204 19.51 -17.16 1.70
N ARG A 205 19.17 -17.98 2.70
CA ARG A 205 17.81 -18.48 2.91
C ARG A 205 16.83 -17.38 3.30
N LEU A 206 17.24 -16.41 4.12
CA LEU A 206 16.43 -15.22 4.40
C LEU A 206 16.23 -14.40 3.12
N ARG A 207 17.29 -14.11 2.34
CA ARG A 207 17.17 -13.41 1.04
C ARG A 207 16.31 -14.20 0.03
N ALA A 208 16.43 -15.52 0.00
CA ALA A 208 15.68 -16.38 -0.92
C ALA A 208 14.20 -16.53 -0.50
N ALA A 209 13.92 -16.58 0.81
CA ALA A 209 12.56 -16.53 1.36
C ALA A 209 11.96 -15.12 1.30
N MET A 210 12.80 -14.09 1.26
CA MET A 210 12.48 -12.68 1.05
C MET A 210 12.74 -12.26 -0.41
N THR A 211 12.48 -13.13 -1.39
CA THR A 211 12.32 -12.70 -2.78
C THR A 211 11.04 -11.87 -2.90
N PHE A 212 11.06 -10.71 -2.25
CA PHE A 212 10.33 -9.53 -2.67
C PHE A 212 11.09 -8.99 -3.87
N ASP A 213 10.36 -8.92 -4.96
CA ASP A 213 10.88 -8.30 -6.15
C ASP A 213 11.17 -6.82 -5.87
N LYS A 214 12.37 -6.38 -6.25
CA LYS A 214 12.79 -4.98 -6.11
C LYS A 214 11.83 -4.12 -6.93
N GLY A 215 10.90 -3.43 -6.26
CA GLY A 215 10.08 -2.41 -6.91
C GLY A 215 8.84 -2.91 -7.67
N GLY A 216 8.36 -4.13 -7.44
CA GLY A 216 7.11 -4.61 -8.05
C GLY A 216 7.18 -4.77 -9.58
N GLU A 217 8.34 -5.19 -10.11
CA GLU A 217 8.53 -5.55 -11.52
C GLU A 217 7.85 -6.89 -11.90
N PHE A 218 7.51 -7.75 -10.94
CA PHE A 218 6.89 -9.05 -11.16
C PHE A 218 5.71 -9.32 -10.22
N PRO A 219 4.58 -9.83 -10.75
CA PRO A 219 3.50 -10.36 -9.92
C PRO A 219 4.06 -11.55 -9.15
N VAL A 220 4.12 -11.41 -7.83
CA VAL A 220 4.29 -12.57 -6.98
C VAL A 220 2.93 -13.28 -6.94
N ASP A 221 2.88 -14.49 -7.51
CA ASP A 221 1.72 -15.36 -7.47
C ASP A 221 1.40 -15.74 -6.01
N TRP A 222 0.17 -15.41 -5.56
CA TRP A 222 -0.39 -15.89 -4.28
C TRP A 222 -1.91 -16.10 -4.32
#